data_AF-A0A2G1YUN0-F1
#
_entry.id   AF-A0A2G1YUN0-F1
#
_cell.length_a   1.000
_cell.length_b   1.000
_cell.length_c   1.000
_cell.angle_alpha   90.00
_cell.angle_beta   90.00
_cell.angle_gamma   90.00
#
_symmetry.space_group_name_H-M   'P 1'
#
loop_
_entity.id
_entity.type
_entity.pdbx_description
1 polymer ?
#
loop_
_entity_poly.entity_id
_entity_poly.type
_entity_poly.pdbx_seq_one_letter_code
_entity_poly.pdbx_strand_id
1 'polypeptide(L)' 'MPTGNDGNSGSTRMVSLVDNVLHSKDLFLHGRELKIIHDSEEYKLRLTGNGKLILTK' A
#
# COMPACT_ATOMS: atom_id res chain seq x y z
N MET A 1 23.48 11.77 27.45
CA MET A 1 23.18 10.46 26.85
C MET A 1 22.06 10.64 25.83
N PRO A 2 22.26 10.37 24.52
CA PRO A 2 21.15 10.32 23.57
C PRO A 2 20.76 8.87 23.30
N THR A 3 19.53 8.47 23.62
CA THR A 3 18.92 7.25 23.08
C THR A 3 18.16 7.64 21.82
N GLY A 4 18.74 7.32 20.65
CA GLY A 4 18.07 7.40 19.37
C GLY A 4 16.90 6.42 19.34
N ASN A 5 15.70 6.91 19.07
CA ASN A 5 14.51 6.10 18.90
C ASN A 5 14.15 6.10 17.41
N ASP A 6 14.91 5.34 16.63
CA ASP A 6 14.64 5.04 15.21
C ASP A 6 13.52 4.00 15.11
N GLY A 7 12.33 4.38 15.57
CA GLY A 7 11.11 3.60 15.48
C GLY A 7 10.41 3.76 14.14
N ASN A 8 11.11 3.61 13.01
CA ASN A 8 10.44 3.42 11.72
C ASN A 8 10.04 1.95 11.60
N SER A 9 9.09 1.52 12.44
CA SER A 9 8.42 0.23 12.32
C SER A 9 7.49 0.29 11.11
N GLY A 10 8.09 0.17 9.92
CA GLY A 10 7.33 -0.04 8.70
C GLY A 10 6.54 -1.34 8.87
N SER A 11 5.23 -1.24 9.06
CA SER A 11 4.36 -2.41 9.17
C SER A 11 4.41 -3.20 7.86
N THR A 12 5.22 -4.25 7.82
CA THR A 12 5.22 -5.21 6.73
C THR A 12 3.88 -5.93 6.75
N ARG A 13 3.13 -5.80 5.67
CA ARG A 13 1.81 -6.39 5.53
C ARG A 13 1.85 -7.49 4.50
N MET A 14 1.31 -8.65 4.86
CA MET A 14 1.09 -9.76 3.94
C MET A 14 -0.32 -9.66 3.36
N VAL A 15 -0.44 -9.87 2.06
CA VAL A 15 -1.70 -9.88 1.32
C VAL A 15 -1.77 -11.19 0.56
N SER A 16 -2.87 -11.94 0.71
CA SER A 16 -3.05 -13.20 0.00
C SER A 16 -3.52 -12.96 -1.42
N LEU A 17 -2.81 -13.51 -2.40
CA LEU A 17 -3.29 -13.67 -3.77
C LEU A 17 -3.94 -15.05 -3.91
N VAL A 18 -5.15 -15.10 -4.43
CA VAL A 18 -5.85 -16.34 -4.76
C VAL A 18 -6.26 -16.24 -6.22
N ASP A 19 -5.81 -17.18 -7.07
CA ASP A 19 -6.09 -17.17 -8.52
C ASP A 19 -5.66 -15.88 -9.26
N ASN A 20 -4.55 -15.26 -8.84
CA ASN A 20 -4.11 -13.93 -9.33
C ASN A 20 -5.10 -12.79 -9.03
N VAL A 21 -6.04 -13.04 -8.13
CA VAL A 21 -6.99 -12.06 -7.63
C VAL A 21 -6.63 -11.74 -6.18
N LEU A 22 -6.70 -10.46 -5.85
CA LEU A 22 -6.65 -9.99 -4.48
C LEU A 22 -7.84 -9.06 -4.25
N HIS A 23 -8.31 -8.97 -3.02
CA HIS A 23 -9.41 -8.08 -2.69
C HIS A 23 -8.87 -6.66 -2.44
N SER A 24 -9.42 -5.65 -3.10
CA SER A 24 -8.92 -4.26 -2.96
C SER A 24 -8.99 -3.77 -1.51
N LYS A 25 -9.99 -4.20 -0.73
CA LYS A 25 -10.07 -3.93 0.71
C LYS A 25 -8.83 -4.40 1.46
N ASP A 26 -8.23 -5.51 1.04
CA ASP A 26 -6.98 -6.01 1.60
C ASP A 26 -5.76 -5.17 1.19
N LEU A 27 -5.83 -4.28 0.21
CA LEU A 27 -4.79 -3.26 0.01
C LEU A 27 -5.06 -2.00 0.85
N PHE A 28 -6.33 -1.64 1.02
CA PHE A 28 -6.78 -0.37 1.61
C PHE A 28 -7.26 -0.46 3.08
N LEU A 29 -6.79 -1.42 3.88
CA LEU A 29 -7.26 -1.56 5.27
C LEU A 29 -6.90 -0.35 6.16
N HIS A 30 -5.72 0.24 5.98
CA HIS A 30 -5.23 1.34 6.82
C HIS A 30 -5.28 2.71 6.13
N GLY A 31 -5.78 2.77 4.90
CA GLY A 31 -5.79 4.00 4.11
C GLY A 31 -6.43 3.78 2.74
N ARG A 32 -6.69 4.86 2.00
CA ARG A 32 -7.27 4.79 0.64
C ARG A 32 -6.23 4.91 -0.46
N GLU A 33 -4.95 4.92 -0.12
CA GLU A 33 -3.83 5.00 -1.06
C GLU A 33 -2.73 4.00 -0.68
N LEU A 34 -2.07 3.45 -1.70
CA LEU A 34 -0.95 2.53 -1.58
C LEU A 34 0.07 2.88 -2.65
N LYS A 35 1.36 2.79 -2.31
CA LYS A 35 2.45 2.94 -3.27
C LYS A 35 2.91 1.59 -3.79
N ILE A 36 3.02 1.47 -5.10
CA ILE A 36 3.57 0.32 -5.80
C ILE A 36 4.89 0.78 -6.41
N ILE A 37 5.99 0.15 -6.00
CA ILE A 37 7.29 0.39 -6.63
C ILE A 37 7.41 -0.59 -7.78
N HIS A 38 7.52 -0.09 -9.01
CA HIS A 38 7.69 -0.90 -10.21
C HIS A 38 8.77 -0.27 -11.08
N ASP A 39 9.79 -1.05 -11.42
CA ASP A 39 10.91 -0.61 -12.28
C ASP A 39 11.62 0.68 -11.79
N SER A 40 11.80 0.82 -10.46
CA SER A 40 12.31 2.04 -9.81
C SER A 40 11.40 3.26 -9.87
N GLU A 41 10.19 3.11 -10.42
CA GLU A 41 9.18 4.15 -10.42
C GLU A 41 8.16 3.93 -9.30
N GLU A 42 7.77 5.02 -8.65
CA GLU A 42 6.67 5.03 -7.69
C GLU A 42 5.36 5.17 -8.45
N TYR A 43 4.45 4.22 -8.28
CA TYR A 43 3.06 4.33 -8.68
C TYR A 43 2.21 4.44 -7.42
N LYS A 44 1.16 5.26 -7.47
CA LYS A 44 0.15 5.36 -6.42
C LYS A 44 -1.14 4.71 -6.88
N LEU A 45 -1.51 3.63 -6.22
CA LEU A 45 -2.84 3.04 -6.35
C LEU A 45 -3.75 3.66 -5.29
N ARG A 46 -4.84 4.30 -5.71
CA ARG A 46 -5.80 4.95 -4.81
C ARG A 46 -7.22 4.45 -5.06
N LEU A 47 -7.97 4.25 -3.98
CA LEU A 47 -9.40 4.01 -4.02
C LEU A 47 -10.15 5.34 -4.03
N THR A 48 -10.95 5.57 -5.07
CA THR A 48 -11.82 6.75 -5.19
C THR A 48 -13.11 6.57 -4.37
N GLY A 49 -13.79 7.66 -4.03
CA GLY A 49 -15.05 7.62 -3.29
C GLY A 49 -16.19 6.87 -3.98
N ASN A 50 -16.10 6.63 -5.29
CA ASN A 50 -17.03 5.82 -6.08
C ASN A 50 -16.65 4.32 -6.12
N GLY A 51 -15.68 3.89 -5.30
CA GLY A 51 -15.22 2.49 -5.24
C GLY A 51 -14.33 2.05 -6.41
N LYS A 52 -13.96 2.97 -7.31
CA LYS A 52 -13.02 2.68 -8.41
C LYS A 52 -11.58 2.82 -7.95
N LEU A 53 -10.72 1.95 -8.46
CA LEU A 53 -9.27 2.03 -8.30
C LEU A 53 -8.69 2.90 -9.39
N ILE A 54 -7.79 3.80 -9.02
CA ILE A 54 -6.98 4.57 -9.96
C ILE A 54 -5.51 4.28 -9.67
N LEU A 55 -4.74 4.07 -10.73
CA LEU A 55 -3.28 4.02 -10.67
C LEU A 55 -2.75 5.32 -11.28
N THR A 56 -1.96 6.05 -10.50
CA THR A 56 -1.25 7.24 -10.96
C THR A 56 0.24 7.02 -10.80
N LYS A 57 1.05 7.67 -11.62
CA LYS A 57 2.48 7.79 -11.41
C LYS A 57 2.74 8.95 -10.43
#